data_AF-A0A1B3XVN5-F1
#
_entry.id   AF-A0A1B3XVN5-F1
#
_cell.length_a   1.000
_cell.length_b   1.000
_cell.length_c   1.000
_cell.angle_alpha   90.00
_cell.angle_beta   90.00
_cell.angle_gamma   90.00
#
_symmetry.space_group_name_H-M   'P 1'
#
loop_
_entity.id
_entity.type
_entity.pdbx_description
1 polymer ?
#
loop_
_entity_poly.entity_id
_entity_poly.type
_entity_poly.pdbx_seq_one_letter_code
_entity_poly.pdbx_strand_id
1 'polypeptide(L)'
;MKSKWLLSTLCLFLFMVVLWYKQTSDFVHLQPLYNRFLSINSNMYSPNSIEAHVLFFTYPFLMFVKSTAAPSHAAATVRYVMRGAKYRKDVLHAFYAVLIFVTIHLCLLSGYNFFYLGSVFLKDVSFVQILLCEFLGLIFYYFSLALLYIAIKTILNSDILSYSFVFFIVTLTFFFNKLVLQELYTPIRDLANIVLLVVASGDMYSIVTIYLRQITIVVALLVFGWSMFQRKDYLKNDSL
;
A
#
# COMPACT_ATOMS: atom_id res chain seq x y z
N MET A 1 -8.57 -17.25 -14.46
CA MET A 1 -8.41 -15.94 -13.78
C MET A 1 -9.04 -15.93 -12.39
N LYS A 2 -10.33 -16.25 -12.22
CA LYS A 2 -11.01 -16.24 -10.90
C LYS A 2 -10.34 -17.11 -9.82
N SER A 3 -9.97 -18.35 -10.15
CA SER A 3 -9.26 -19.25 -9.22
C SER A 3 -7.88 -18.72 -8.79
N LYS A 4 -7.12 -18.10 -9.70
CA LYS A 4 -5.82 -17.48 -9.39
C LYS A 4 -5.96 -16.28 -8.43
N TRP A 5 -7.00 -15.47 -8.63
CA TRP A 5 -7.34 -14.36 -7.74
C TRP A 5 -7.68 -14.86 -6.35
N LEU A 6 -8.58 -15.86 -6.27
CA LEU A 6 -8.99 -16.47 -5.00
C LEU A 6 -7.79 -17.04 -4.25
N LEU A 7 -6.96 -17.85 -4.92
CA LEU A 7 -5.78 -18.46 -4.32
C LEU A 7 -4.78 -17.41 -3.83
N SER A 8 -4.48 -16.40 -4.65
CA SER A 8 -3.55 -15.32 -4.25
C SER A 8 -4.08 -14.53 -3.05
N THR A 9 -5.39 -14.28 -3.02
CA THR A 9 -6.07 -13.58 -1.92
C THR A 9 -6.01 -14.40 -0.64
N LEU A 10 -6.26 -15.71 -0.73
CA LEU A 10 -6.16 -16.64 0.40
C LEU A 10 -4.72 -16.73 0.94
N CYS A 11 -3.72 -16.85 0.05
CA CYS A 11 -2.32 -16.86 0.46
C CYS A 11 -1.92 -15.55 1.17
N LEU A 12 -2.34 -14.40 0.62
CA LEU A 12 -2.10 -13.09 1.23
C LEU A 12 -2.77 -12.99 2.61
N PHE A 13 -4.03 -13.41 2.72
CA PHE A 13 -4.78 -13.43 3.97
C PHE A 13 -4.08 -14.28 5.03
N LEU A 14 -3.74 -15.53 4.71
CA LEU A 14 -3.05 -16.43 5.64
C LEU A 14 -1.68 -15.90 6.06
N PHE A 15 -0.92 -15.33 5.13
CA PHE A 15 0.36 -14.70 5.43
C PHE A 15 0.20 -13.54 6.42
N MET A 16 -0.77 -12.65 6.18
CA MET A 16 -1.08 -11.54 7.08
C MET A 16 -1.53 -12.02 8.46
N VAL A 17 -2.42 -13.02 8.54
CA VAL A 17 -2.89 -13.60 9.81
C VAL A 17 -1.73 -14.10 10.65
N VAL A 18 -0.84 -14.91 10.07
CA VAL A 18 0.31 -15.49 10.81
C VAL A 18 1.24 -14.39 11.33
N LEU A 19 1.50 -13.38 10.51
CA LEU A 19 2.37 -12.27 10.87
C LEU A 19 1.75 -11.40 11.98
N TRP A 20 0.44 -11.11 11.89
CA TRP A 20 -0.30 -10.37 12.92
C TRP A 20 -0.40 -11.12 14.24
N TYR A 21 -0.64 -12.43 14.18
CA TYR A 21 -0.71 -13.28 15.36
C TYR A 21 0.58 -13.21 16.16
N LYS A 22 1.71 -13.48 15.50
CA LYS A 22 3.02 -13.49 16.13
C LYS A 22 3.35 -12.14 16.78
N GLN A 23 2.92 -11.04 16.19
CA GLN A 23 3.22 -9.71 16.71
C GLN A 23 2.30 -9.30 17.84
N THR A 24 1.00 -9.57 17.67
CA THR A 24 0.04 -9.22 18.71
C THR A 24 0.33 -10.00 19.97
N SER A 25 0.69 -11.30 19.86
CA SER A 25 1.04 -12.16 21.00
C SER A 25 2.15 -11.59 21.88
N ASP A 26 3.14 -10.92 21.28
CA ASP A 26 4.29 -10.36 21.99
C ASP A 26 3.90 -9.15 22.87
N PHE A 27 2.73 -8.55 22.67
CA PHE A 27 2.30 -7.34 23.39
C PHE A 27 1.04 -7.52 24.23
N VAL A 28 0.36 -8.68 24.16
CA VAL A 28 -0.92 -8.93 24.89
C VAL A 28 -0.78 -8.77 26.40
N HIS A 29 0.40 -9.02 26.96
CA HIS A 29 0.62 -8.96 28.40
C HIS A 29 0.85 -7.53 28.93
N LEU A 30 1.04 -6.54 28.04
CA LEU A 30 1.31 -5.17 28.45
C LEU A 30 0.10 -4.56 29.18
N GLN A 31 0.41 -3.81 30.23
CA GLN A 31 -0.51 -2.99 31.01
C GLN A 31 0.08 -1.59 31.18
N PRO A 32 -0.73 -0.52 31.23
CA PRO A 32 -2.19 -0.48 31.07
C PRO A 32 -2.67 -0.79 29.64
N LEU A 33 -3.99 -1.03 29.46
CA LEU A 33 -4.63 -1.32 28.16
C LEU A 33 -4.29 -0.29 27.06
N TYR A 34 -4.12 0.98 27.42
CA TYR A 34 -3.70 2.02 26.49
C TYR A 34 -2.29 1.79 25.92
N ASN A 35 -1.33 1.38 26.76
CA ASN A 35 0.02 1.02 26.31
C ASN A 35 -0.01 -0.23 25.43
N ARG A 36 -0.90 -1.18 25.73
CA ARG A 36 -1.13 -2.34 24.87
C ARG A 36 -1.66 -1.92 23.50
N PHE A 37 -2.66 -1.04 23.45
CA PHE A 37 -3.21 -0.51 22.20
C PHE A 37 -2.15 0.20 21.37
N LEU A 38 -1.37 1.10 21.96
CA LEU A 38 -0.27 1.76 21.27
C LEU A 38 0.81 0.77 20.81
N SER A 39 1.08 -0.26 21.61
CA SER A 39 2.10 -1.27 21.25
C SER A 39 1.64 -2.17 20.10
N ILE A 40 0.36 -2.52 20.07
CA ILE A 40 -0.25 -3.32 19.01
C ILE A 40 -0.36 -2.52 17.72
N ASN A 41 -0.65 -1.21 17.75
CA ASN A 41 -1.01 -0.43 16.54
C ASN A 41 0.03 0.61 16.11
N SER A 42 0.98 0.99 16.98
CA SER A 42 1.83 2.16 16.75
C SER A 42 3.29 1.98 17.19
N ASN A 43 3.72 0.79 17.63
CA ASN A 43 5.10 0.58 18.05
C ASN A 43 6.08 0.59 16.87
N MET A 44 7.05 1.52 16.93
CA MET A 44 8.09 1.79 15.93
C MET A 44 9.07 0.62 15.67
N TYR A 45 9.06 -0.42 16.52
CA TYR A 45 9.82 -1.67 16.35
C TYR A 45 8.92 -2.89 16.11
N SER A 46 7.59 -2.69 16.10
CA SER A 46 6.61 -3.71 15.77
C SER A 46 6.21 -3.58 14.29
N PRO A 47 6.16 -4.66 13.51
CA PRO A 47 5.65 -4.61 12.14
C PRO A 47 4.16 -4.24 12.01
N ASN A 48 3.45 -4.09 13.14
CA ASN A 48 2.12 -3.50 13.19
C ASN A 48 2.12 -1.96 13.20
N SER A 49 3.26 -1.30 13.45
CA SER A 49 3.38 0.12 13.09
C SER A 49 3.10 0.24 11.60
N ILE A 50 2.24 1.18 11.22
CA ILE A 50 1.89 1.40 9.81
C ILE A 50 3.15 1.61 8.93
N GLU A 51 4.24 2.13 9.49
CA GLU A 51 5.51 2.32 8.78
C GLU A 51 6.25 1.00 8.53
N ALA A 52 6.30 0.13 9.54
CA ALA A 52 6.94 -1.17 9.41
C ALA A 52 6.07 -2.12 8.58
N HIS A 53 4.75 -2.06 8.74
CA HIS A 53 3.77 -2.75 7.91
C HIS A 53 4.03 -2.48 6.43
N VAL A 54 4.19 -1.21 6.08
CA VAL A 54 4.53 -0.79 4.73
C VAL A 54 5.78 -1.50 4.19
N LEU A 55 6.85 -1.62 4.98
CA LEU A 55 8.08 -2.31 4.55
C LEU A 55 7.86 -3.81 4.35
N PHE A 56 7.30 -4.52 5.34
CA PHE A 56 7.15 -5.97 5.31
C PHE A 56 6.16 -6.44 4.25
N PHE A 57 5.13 -5.64 3.99
CA PHE A 57 4.07 -6.01 3.06
C PHE A 57 4.24 -5.44 1.65
N THR A 58 5.23 -4.56 1.39
CA THR A 58 5.49 -4.06 0.03
C THR A 58 5.72 -5.20 -0.95
N TYR A 59 6.60 -6.15 -0.63
CA TYR A 59 6.91 -7.24 -1.56
C TYR A 59 5.72 -8.21 -1.76
N PRO A 60 5.07 -8.73 -0.69
CA PRO A 60 3.82 -9.50 -0.82
C PRO A 60 2.73 -8.77 -1.62
N PHE A 61 2.55 -7.46 -1.40
CA PHE A 61 1.60 -6.65 -2.13
C PHE A 61 1.91 -6.59 -3.62
N LEU A 62 3.16 -6.30 -4.01
CA LEU A 62 3.55 -6.24 -5.42
C LEU A 62 3.41 -7.60 -6.13
N MET A 63 3.71 -8.69 -5.42
CA MET A 63 3.44 -10.04 -5.92
C MET A 63 1.94 -10.27 -6.12
N PHE A 64 1.10 -9.79 -5.22
CA PHE A 64 -0.36 -9.86 -5.32
C PHE A 64 -0.90 -9.04 -6.51
N VAL A 65 -0.39 -7.83 -6.73
CA VAL A 65 -0.72 -7.01 -7.91
C VAL A 65 -0.35 -7.74 -9.21
N LYS A 66 0.83 -8.36 -9.26
CA LYS A 66 1.25 -9.17 -10.42
C LYS A 66 0.37 -10.40 -10.61
N SER A 67 0.06 -11.13 -9.53
CA SER A 67 -0.70 -12.37 -9.63
C SER A 67 -2.14 -12.11 -10.08
N THR A 68 -2.70 -10.96 -9.75
CA THR A 68 -4.03 -10.52 -10.16
C THR A 68 -4.07 -9.91 -11.56
N ALA A 69 -2.93 -9.43 -12.09
CA ALA A 69 -2.83 -8.94 -13.46
C ALA A 69 -3.21 -9.99 -14.52
N ALA A 70 -3.84 -9.53 -15.60
CA ALA A 70 -4.17 -10.38 -16.75
C ALA A 70 -2.87 -10.89 -17.41
N PRO A 71 -2.80 -12.18 -17.83
CA PRO A 71 -1.63 -12.70 -18.52
C PRO A 71 -1.35 -11.87 -19.77
N SER A 72 -0.13 -11.33 -19.88
CA SER A 72 0.26 -10.63 -21.09
C SER A 72 0.56 -11.65 -22.17
N HIS A 73 -0.39 -11.88 -23.10
CA HIS A 73 -0.03 -12.56 -24.33
C HIS A 73 0.98 -11.70 -25.09
N ALA A 74 2.14 -12.27 -25.42
CA ALA A 74 3.18 -11.59 -26.21
C ALA A 74 2.59 -10.96 -27.50
N ALA A 75 1.60 -11.62 -28.11
CA ALA A 75 0.86 -11.12 -29.27
C ALA A 75 0.04 -9.83 -29.01
N ALA A 76 -0.46 -9.62 -27.79
CA ALA A 76 -1.18 -8.38 -27.41
C ALA A 76 -0.21 -7.19 -27.22
N THR A 77 1.08 -7.45 -27.03
CA THR A 77 2.12 -6.42 -26.94
C THR A 77 2.61 -5.97 -28.32
N VAL A 78 2.41 -6.80 -29.35
CA VAL A 78 2.88 -6.58 -30.73
C VAL A 78 1.84 -5.90 -31.63
N ARG A 79 0.52 -6.00 -31.35
CA ARG A 79 -0.51 -5.22 -32.07
C ARG A 79 -0.79 -3.87 -31.39
N TYR A 80 0.03 -2.90 -31.77
CA TYR A 80 0.01 -1.48 -31.42
C TYR A 80 -1.23 -0.72 -31.94
N VAL A 81 -2.37 -0.83 -31.27
CA VAL A 81 -3.49 0.10 -31.53
C VAL A 81 -4.09 0.72 -30.26
N MET A 82 -3.85 0.17 -29.05
CA MET A 82 -4.48 0.70 -27.82
C MET A 82 -3.61 0.63 -26.55
N ARG A 83 -2.40 1.19 -26.55
CA ARG A 83 -1.51 1.22 -25.36
C ARG A 83 -2.12 1.98 -24.17
N GLY A 84 -2.83 3.08 -24.43
CA GLY A 84 -3.60 3.78 -23.39
C GLY A 84 -4.74 2.94 -22.79
N ALA A 85 -5.36 2.04 -23.57
CA ALA A 85 -6.36 1.11 -23.02
C ALA A 85 -5.72 0.03 -22.15
N LYS A 86 -4.53 -0.46 -22.53
CA LYS A 86 -3.75 -1.38 -21.69
C LYS A 86 -3.35 -0.72 -20.36
N TYR A 87 -2.83 0.50 -20.40
CA TYR A 87 -2.50 1.24 -19.18
C TYR A 87 -3.72 1.41 -18.26
N ARG A 88 -4.86 1.86 -18.80
CA ARG A 88 -6.11 1.96 -18.03
C ARG A 88 -6.53 0.63 -17.41
N LYS A 89 -6.41 -0.47 -18.16
CA LYS A 89 -6.70 -1.81 -17.66
C LYS A 89 -5.73 -2.22 -16.53
N ASP A 90 -4.44 -1.96 -16.68
CA ASP A 90 -3.43 -2.29 -15.66
C ASP A 90 -3.63 -1.44 -14.38
N VAL A 91 -3.92 -0.15 -14.52
CA VAL A 91 -4.27 0.76 -13.42
C VAL A 91 -5.53 0.29 -12.69
N LEU A 92 -6.58 -0.10 -13.42
CA LEU A 92 -7.82 -0.57 -12.82
C LEU A 92 -7.62 -1.89 -12.03
N HIS A 93 -6.83 -2.83 -12.57
CA HIS A 93 -6.50 -4.05 -11.84
C HIS A 93 -5.67 -3.75 -10.58
N ALA A 94 -4.69 -2.85 -10.68
CA ALA A 94 -3.93 -2.38 -9.53
C ALA A 94 -4.83 -1.77 -8.46
N PHE A 95 -5.79 -0.94 -8.85
CA PHE A 95 -6.76 -0.33 -7.93
C PHE A 95 -7.60 -1.39 -7.20
N TYR A 96 -8.14 -2.39 -7.91
CA TYR A 96 -8.86 -3.49 -7.25
C TYR A 96 -7.97 -4.33 -6.33
N ALA A 97 -6.72 -4.58 -6.72
CA ALA A 97 -5.77 -5.29 -5.87
C ALA A 97 -5.48 -4.52 -4.57
N VAL A 98 -5.34 -3.20 -4.65
CA VAL A 98 -5.21 -2.32 -3.48
C VAL A 98 -6.44 -2.42 -2.58
N LEU A 99 -7.65 -2.31 -3.14
CA LEU A 99 -8.88 -2.40 -2.34
C LEU A 99 -8.97 -3.74 -1.59
N ILE A 100 -8.67 -4.86 -2.25
CA ILE A 100 -8.66 -6.17 -1.60
C ILE A 100 -7.61 -6.24 -0.50
N PHE A 101 -6.38 -5.81 -0.80
CA PHE A 101 -5.26 -5.83 0.14
C PHE A 101 -5.56 -5.01 1.40
N VAL A 102 -6.04 -3.77 1.23
CA VAL A 102 -6.35 -2.87 2.36
C VAL A 102 -7.57 -3.37 3.15
N THR A 103 -8.57 -3.93 2.47
CA THR A 103 -9.72 -4.53 3.16
C THR A 103 -9.30 -5.70 4.04
N ILE A 104 -8.43 -6.59 3.55
CA ILE A 104 -7.88 -7.69 4.35
C ILE A 104 -7.12 -7.13 5.56
N HIS A 105 -6.24 -6.14 5.34
CA HIS A 105 -5.50 -5.48 6.40
C HIS A 105 -6.45 -4.99 7.51
N LEU A 106 -7.49 -4.23 7.17
CA LEU A 106 -8.42 -3.68 8.16
C LEU A 106 -9.27 -4.73 8.84
N CYS A 107 -9.69 -5.77 8.14
CA CYS A 107 -10.41 -6.89 8.73
C CYS A 107 -9.56 -7.56 9.82
N LEU A 108 -8.28 -7.79 9.55
CA LEU A 108 -7.36 -8.35 10.53
C LEU A 108 -7.10 -7.37 11.68
N LEU A 109 -6.76 -6.12 11.37
CA LEU A 109 -6.54 -5.09 12.38
C LEU A 109 -7.73 -4.98 13.33
N SER A 110 -8.95 -4.91 12.79
CA SER A 110 -10.19 -4.82 13.57
C SER A 110 -10.44 -6.08 14.40
N GLY A 111 -10.27 -7.27 13.80
CA GLY A 111 -10.48 -8.55 14.48
C GLY A 111 -9.53 -8.74 15.66
N TYR A 112 -8.24 -8.45 15.47
CA TYR A 112 -7.23 -8.54 16.53
C TYR A 112 -7.46 -7.52 17.64
N ASN A 113 -7.70 -6.25 17.29
CA ASN A 113 -7.99 -5.23 18.30
C ASN A 113 -9.24 -5.57 19.11
N PHE A 114 -10.31 -6.04 18.45
CA PHE A 114 -11.54 -6.43 19.14
C PHE A 114 -11.30 -7.59 20.12
N PHE A 115 -10.55 -8.61 19.70
CA PHE A 115 -10.27 -9.79 20.52
C PHE A 115 -9.39 -9.47 21.73
N TYR A 116 -8.35 -8.64 21.57
CA TYR A 116 -7.33 -8.41 22.63
C TYR A 116 -7.57 -7.19 23.52
N LEU A 117 -8.37 -6.21 23.07
CA LEU A 117 -8.64 -4.98 23.80
C LEU A 117 -10.10 -4.82 24.22
N GLY A 118 -11.02 -5.51 23.53
CA GLY A 118 -12.44 -5.46 23.83
C GLY A 118 -13.15 -4.21 23.29
N SER A 119 -14.46 -4.33 23.07
CA SER A 119 -15.27 -3.31 22.39
C SER A 119 -15.44 -2.01 23.15
N VAL A 120 -15.40 -2.04 24.49
CA VAL A 120 -15.58 -0.86 25.34
C VAL A 120 -14.39 0.08 25.16
N PHE A 121 -13.17 -0.44 25.35
CA PHE A 121 -11.94 0.33 25.19
C PHE A 121 -11.79 0.89 23.77
N LEU A 122 -12.16 0.13 22.73
CA LEU A 122 -12.07 0.59 21.34
C LEU A 122 -13.01 1.75 21.03
N LYS A 123 -14.15 1.85 21.71
CA LYS A 123 -15.02 3.03 21.60
C LYS A 123 -14.37 4.25 22.24
N ASP A 124 -13.74 4.08 23.39
CA ASP A 124 -13.10 5.17 24.14
C ASP A 124 -11.97 5.83 23.33
N VAL A 125 -11.22 5.06 22.54
CA VAL A 125 -10.15 5.58 21.66
C VAL A 125 -10.64 5.98 20.26
N SER A 126 -11.95 6.05 20.04
CA SER A 126 -12.53 6.40 18.73
C SER A 126 -11.99 5.52 17.57
N PHE A 127 -11.80 4.22 17.82
CA PHE A 127 -11.12 3.30 16.90
C PHE A 127 -11.70 3.26 15.49
N VAL A 128 -13.02 3.48 15.34
CA VAL A 128 -13.67 3.54 14.02
C VAL A 128 -13.13 4.69 13.17
N GLN A 129 -12.85 5.85 13.77
CA GLN A 129 -12.28 7.00 13.05
C GLN A 129 -10.85 6.72 12.61
N ILE A 130 -10.06 6.07 13.48
CA ILE A 130 -8.70 5.62 13.18
C ILE A 130 -8.73 4.66 11.97
N LEU A 131 -9.60 3.64 12.01
CA LEU A 131 -9.76 2.67 10.92
C LEU A 131 -10.11 3.32 9.58
N LEU A 132 -11.01 4.32 9.58
CA LEU A 132 -11.39 5.04 8.36
C LEU A 132 -10.23 5.87 7.80
N CYS A 133 -9.46 6.51 8.69
CA CYS A 133 -8.30 7.30 8.27
C CYS A 133 -7.18 6.39 7.72
N GLU A 134 -6.93 5.27 8.37
CA GLU A 134 -5.98 4.26 7.90
C GLU A 134 -6.43 3.65 6.57
N PHE A 135 -7.72 3.35 6.39
CA PHE A 135 -8.26 2.85 5.12
C PHE A 135 -7.86 3.75 3.94
N LEU A 136 -8.14 5.04 4.06
CA LEU A 136 -7.86 6.01 3.00
C LEU A 136 -6.36 6.17 2.78
N GLY A 137 -5.59 6.26 3.86
CA GLY A 137 -4.13 6.42 3.79
C GLY A 137 -3.48 5.23 3.07
N LEU A 138 -3.85 4.01 3.47
CA LEU A 138 -3.33 2.78 2.88
C LEU A 138 -3.74 2.63 1.40
N ILE A 139 -4.96 3.04 1.02
CA ILE A 139 -5.37 3.05 -0.39
C ILE A 139 -4.44 3.93 -1.21
N PHE A 140 -4.24 5.20 -0.82
CA PHE A 140 -3.40 6.10 -1.61
C PHE A 140 -1.95 5.63 -1.63
N TYR A 141 -1.45 5.16 -0.49
CA TYR A 141 -0.08 4.65 -0.38
C TYR A 141 0.16 3.45 -1.30
N TYR A 142 -0.60 2.36 -1.15
CA TYR A 142 -0.40 1.14 -1.95
C TYR A 142 -0.76 1.35 -3.41
N PHE A 143 -1.71 2.24 -3.72
CA PHE A 143 -1.98 2.60 -5.11
C PHE A 143 -0.81 3.35 -5.76
N SER A 144 -0.15 4.26 -5.03
CA SER A 144 1.07 4.91 -5.52
C SER A 144 2.20 3.90 -5.79
N LEU A 145 2.38 2.89 -4.93
CA LEU A 145 3.35 1.82 -5.15
C LEU A 145 3.02 0.98 -6.38
N ALA A 146 1.74 0.65 -6.59
CA ALA A 146 1.32 -0.11 -7.76
C ALA A 146 1.51 0.67 -9.06
N LEU A 147 1.24 1.99 -9.06
CA LEU A 147 1.50 2.86 -10.20
C LEU A 147 3.00 2.97 -10.50
N LEU A 148 3.83 3.10 -9.46
CA LEU A 148 5.29 3.11 -9.58
C LEU A 148 5.80 1.79 -10.19
N TYR A 149 5.28 0.65 -9.72
CA TYR A 149 5.57 -0.66 -10.30
C TYR A 149 5.19 -0.74 -11.79
N ILE A 150 4.00 -0.27 -12.18
CA ILE A 150 3.56 -0.24 -13.59
C ILE A 150 4.51 0.62 -14.44
N ALA A 151 4.91 1.79 -13.94
CA ALA A 151 5.83 2.69 -14.64
C ALA A 151 7.22 2.04 -14.83
N ILE A 152 7.82 1.51 -13.76
CA ILE A 152 9.13 0.84 -13.81
C ILE A 152 9.09 -0.40 -14.71
N LYS A 153 8.03 -1.21 -14.62
CA LYS A 153 7.82 -2.37 -15.49
C LYS A 153 7.81 -2.00 -16.96
N THR A 154 7.27 -0.85 -17.28
CA THR A 154 7.24 -0.34 -18.65
C THR A 154 8.62 0.10 -19.16
N ILE A 155 9.53 0.47 -18.25
CA ILE A 155 10.92 0.83 -18.55
C ILE A 155 11.78 -0.44 -18.65
N LEU A 156 11.77 -1.28 -17.61
CA LEU A 156 12.67 -2.42 -17.45
C LEU A 156 12.21 -3.67 -18.19
N ASN A 157 10.94 -3.74 -18.59
CA ASN A 157 10.33 -4.90 -19.25
C ASN A 157 10.53 -6.24 -18.51
N SER A 158 10.69 -6.19 -17.19
CA SER A 158 10.91 -7.36 -16.34
C SER A 158 10.13 -7.22 -15.04
N ASP A 159 9.25 -8.17 -14.76
CA ASP A 159 8.49 -8.18 -13.51
C ASP A 159 9.42 -8.20 -12.30
N ILE A 160 10.44 -9.07 -12.35
CA ILE A 160 11.37 -9.32 -11.25
C ILE A 160 12.15 -8.07 -10.89
N LEU A 161 12.76 -7.44 -11.88
CA LEU A 161 13.50 -6.21 -11.66
C LEU A 161 12.59 -5.09 -11.17
N SER A 162 11.35 -5.05 -11.63
CA SER A 162 10.42 -3.96 -11.29
C SER A 162 9.97 -4.01 -9.84
N TYR A 163 9.50 -5.15 -9.34
CA TYR A 163 9.10 -5.23 -7.93
C TYR A 163 10.31 -5.12 -6.99
N SER A 164 11.48 -5.64 -7.39
CA SER A 164 12.72 -5.48 -6.61
C SER A 164 13.15 -4.02 -6.53
N PHE A 165 13.01 -3.26 -7.62
CA PHE A 165 13.34 -1.84 -7.64
C PHE A 165 12.37 -1.01 -6.80
N VAL A 166 11.06 -1.27 -6.88
CA VAL A 166 10.08 -0.62 -6.00
C VAL A 166 10.37 -0.95 -4.53
N PHE A 167 10.61 -2.21 -4.22
CA PHE A 167 10.97 -2.63 -2.87
C PHE A 167 12.25 -1.95 -2.38
N PHE A 168 13.26 -1.83 -3.24
CA PHE A 168 14.49 -1.09 -2.93
C PHE A 168 14.20 0.39 -2.62
N ILE A 169 13.37 1.08 -3.42
CA ILE A 169 12.98 2.47 -3.17
C ILE A 169 12.28 2.61 -1.80
N VAL A 170 11.32 1.73 -1.50
CA VAL A 170 10.60 1.76 -0.22
C VAL A 170 11.55 1.52 0.95
N THR A 171 12.41 0.52 0.83
CA THR A 171 13.40 0.16 1.85
C THR A 171 14.38 1.32 2.08
N LEU A 172 14.90 1.90 1.00
CA LEU A 172 15.81 3.04 1.06
C LEU A 172 15.12 4.22 1.76
N THR A 173 13.90 4.55 1.35
CA THR A 173 13.11 5.65 1.93
C THR A 173 12.85 5.43 3.41
N PHE A 174 12.49 4.20 3.81
CA PHE A 174 12.29 3.82 5.20
C PHE A 174 13.56 4.05 6.05
N PHE A 175 14.71 3.54 5.60
CA PHE A 175 15.96 3.71 6.34
C PHE A 175 16.47 5.15 6.33
N PHE A 176 16.32 5.88 5.22
CA PHE A 176 16.70 7.30 5.13
C PHE A 176 15.89 8.16 6.10
N ASN A 177 14.58 7.93 6.21
CA ASN A 177 13.73 8.59 7.20
C ASN A 177 14.20 8.33 8.63
N LYS A 178 14.56 7.08 8.91
CA LYS A 178 14.89 6.64 10.27
C LYS A 178 16.27 7.11 10.71
N LEU A 179 17.24 7.14 9.80
CA LEU A 179 18.66 7.33 10.12
C LEU A 179 19.18 8.74 9.86
N VAL A 180 18.67 9.44 8.84
CA VAL A 180 19.33 10.65 8.32
C VAL A 180 18.41 11.87 8.37
N LEU A 181 17.13 11.73 8.03
CA LEU A 181 16.27 12.88 7.72
C LEU A 181 14.97 12.85 8.52
N GLN A 182 15.09 12.92 9.85
CA GLN A 182 13.95 12.89 10.78
C GLN A 182 12.98 14.07 10.63
N GLU A 183 13.27 15.09 9.82
CA GLU A 183 12.39 16.24 9.58
C GLU A 183 11.79 16.28 8.16
N LEU A 184 12.30 15.47 7.23
CA LEU A 184 11.79 15.48 5.87
C LEU A 184 10.49 14.73 5.71
N TYR A 185 9.71 15.25 4.76
CA TYR A 185 8.46 14.69 4.32
C TYR A 185 8.68 13.36 3.59
N THR A 186 7.92 12.32 3.95
CA THR A 186 7.78 11.11 3.14
C THR A 186 6.39 10.49 3.23
N PRO A 187 5.96 9.72 2.21
CA PRO A 187 4.66 9.05 2.20
C PRO A 187 4.47 8.03 3.33
N ILE A 188 5.56 7.41 3.81
CA ILE A 188 5.52 6.46 4.93
C ILE A 188 5.21 7.21 6.23
N ARG A 189 5.82 8.38 6.44
CA ARG A 189 5.62 9.20 7.62
C ARG A 189 4.23 9.84 7.68
N ASP A 190 3.67 10.18 6.52
CA ASP A 190 2.28 10.63 6.43
C ASP A 190 1.30 9.63 7.05
N LEU A 191 1.51 8.33 6.80
CA LEU A 191 0.68 7.27 7.38
C LEU A 191 0.80 7.23 8.91
N ALA A 192 2.02 7.35 9.45
CA ALA A 192 2.24 7.40 10.89
C ALA A 192 1.61 8.65 11.54
N ASN A 193 1.74 9.80 10.89
CA ASN A 193 1.19 11.06 11.36
C ASN A 193 -0.34 11.06 11.37
N ILE A 194 -1.01 10.41 10.40
CA ILE A 194 -2.48 10.27 10.41
C ILE A 194 -2.95 9.62 11.71
N VAL A 195 -2.34 8.50 12.10
CA VAL A 195 -2.72 7.75 13.30
C VAL A 195 -2.46 8.60 14.56
N LEU A 196 -1.30 9.23 14.64
CA LEU A 196 -0.94 10.09 15.79
C LEU A 196 -1.87 11.30 15.93
N LEU A 197 -2.23 11.96 14.83
CA LEU A 197 -3.09 13.15 14.85
C LEU A 197 -4.53 12.81 15.23
N VAL A 198 -5.07 11.69 14.75
CA VAL A 198 -6.41 11.22 15.13
C VAL A 198 -6.47 10.89 16.62
N VAL A 199 -5.42 10.28 17.18
CA VAL A 199 -5.36 9.91 18.59
C VAL A 199 -5.09 11.10 19.51
N ALA A 200 -4.22 12.03 19.12
CA ALA A 200 -3.67 13.04 20.03
C ALA A 200 -4.37 14.41 19.98
N SER A 201 -4.78 14.90 18.80
CA SER A 201 -5.19 16.30 18.64
C SER A 201 -6.51 16.49 17.90
N GLY A 202 -6.94 15.53 17.08
CA GLY A 202 -8.12 15.68 16.23
C GLY A 202 -8.00 16.83 15.23
N ASP A 203 -6.78 17.28 14.91
CA ASP A 203 -6.58 18.40 13.99
C ASP A 203 -6.88 17.99 12.54
N MET A 204 -8.11 18.27 12.12
CA MET A 204 -8.61 17.97 10.79
C MET A 204 -7.83 18.69 9.69
N TYR A 205 -7.24 19.87 9.97
CA TYR A 205 -6.47 20.61 8.95
C TYR A 205 -5.19 19.85 8.56
N SER A 206 -4.46 19.35 9.56
CA SER A 206 -3.25 18.54 9.34
C SER A 206 -3.57 17.23 8.61
N ILE A 207 -4.68 16.57 8.98
CA ILE A 207 -5.13 15.33 8.32
C ILE A 207 -5.46 15.58 6.84
N VAL A 208 -6.21 16.64 6.53
CA VAL A 208 -6.55 17.01 5.14
C VAL A 208 -5.30 17.32 4.33
N THR A 209 -4.33 18.04 4.92
CA THR A 209 -3.07 18.37 4.25
C THR A 209 -2.28 17.10 3.89
N ILE A 210 -2.25 16.11 4.78
CA ILE A 210 -1.62 14.82 4.50
C ILE A 210 -2.30 14.13 3.30
N TYR A 211 -3.62 14.04 3.28
CA TYR A 211 -4.33 13.41 2.16
C TYR A 211 -4.14 14.15 0.84
N LEU A 212 -4.09 15.49 0.85
CA LEU A 212 -3.80 16.26 -0.36
C LEU A 212 -2.42 15.92 -0.93
N ARG A 213 -1.40 15.72 -0.08
CA ARG A 213 -0.07 15.29 -0.54
C ARG A 213 -0.12 13.89 -1.15
N GLN A 214 -0.78 12.94 -0.51
CA GLN A 214 -0.91 11.57 -1.03
C GLN A 214 -1.67 11.53 -2.37
N ILE A 215 -2.77 12.27 -2.47
CA ILE A 215 -3.54 12.42 -3.72
C ILE A 215 -2.65 13.03 -4.81
N THR A 216 -1.87 14.05 -4.48
CA THR A 216 -0.96 14.69 -5.44
C THR A 216 0.05 13.69 -6.01
N ILE A 217 0.63 12.83 -5.16
CA ILE A 217 1.54 11.76 -5.60
C ILE A 217 0.85 10.80 -6.56
N VAL A 218 -0.35 10.34 -6.21
CA VAL A 218 -1.14 9.42 -7.07
C VAL A 218 -1.45 10.06 -8.42
N VAL A 219 -1.93 11.31 -8.43
CA VAL A 219 -2.24 12.06 -9.65
C VAL A 219 -0.97 12.25 -10.50
N ALA A 220 0.15 12.63 -9.90
CA ALA A 220 1.42 12.79 -10.60
C ALA A 220 1.86 11.48 -11.26
N LEU A 221 1.77 10.35 -10.56
CA LEU A 221 2.10 9.03 -11.10
C LEU A 221 1.14 8.57 -12.20
N LEU A 222 -0.15 8.91 -12.11
CA LEU A 222 -1.13 8.66 -13.18
C LEU A 222 -0.80 9.43 -14.44
N VAL A 223 -0.51 10.73 -14.31
CA VAL A 223 -0.13 11.60 -15.45
C VAL A 223 1.19 11.16 -16.07
N PHE A 224 2.19 10.85 -15.23
CA PHE A 224 3.48 10.34 -15.68
C PHE A 224 3.34 9.01 -16.42
N GLY A 225 2.63 8.05 -15.83
CA GLY A 225 2.36 6.75 -16.44
C GLY A 225 1.62 6.90 -17.77
N TRP A 226 0.57 7.72 -17.83
CA TRP A 226 -0.14 8.00 -19.07
C TRP A 226 0.80 8.54 -20.18
N SER A 227 1.63 9.54 -19.83
CA SER A 227 2.58 10.17 -20.75
C SER A 227 3.61 9.18 -21.30
N MET A 228 4.13 8.29 -20.46
CA MET A 228 5.07 7.24 -20.88
C MET A 228 4.47 6.27 -21.89
N PHE A 229 3.20 5.90 -21.70
CA PHE A 229 2.51 4.97 -22.59
C PHE A 229 2.14 5.61 -23.93
N GLN A 230 1.84 6.92 -23.96
CA GLN A 230 1.58 7.66 -25.20
C GLN A 230 2.85 7.94 -26.02
N ARG A 231 3.99 8.29 -25.38
CA ARG A 231 5.23 8.64 -26.11
C ARG A 231 5.83 7.49 -26.92
N LYS A 232 5.53 6.23 -26.57
CA LYS A 232 6.00 5.06 -27.33
C LYS A 232 5.13 4.74 -28.56
N ASP A 233 4.20 5.62 -28.96
CA ASP A 233 3.33 5.46 -30.13
C ASP A 233 3.89 6.06 -31.44
N TYR A 234 5.14 6.55 -31.46
CA TYR A 234 5.77 7.17 -32.65
C TYR A 234 6.79 6.25 -33.34
N LEU A 235 6.33 5.13 -33.89
CA LEU A 235 6.95 4.51 -35.07
C LEU A 235 5.80 4.08 -35.98
N LYS A 236 5.08 5.08 -36.50
CA LYS A 236 4.30 4.89 -37.71
C LYS A 236 5.35 4.68 -38.80
N ASN A 237 5.43 3.46 -39.34
CA ASN A 237 6.10 3.20 -40.61
C ASN A 237 5.30 3.97 -41.68
N ASP A 238 5.51 5.28 -41.75
CA ASP A 238 5.33 6.02 -42.97
C ASP A 238 6.71 5.93 -43.66
N SER A 239 6.78 5.16 -44.75
CA SER A 239 7.94 4.83 -45.61
C SER A 239 8.82 3.62 -45.21
N LEU A 240 8.51 2.47 -45.82
CA LEU A 240 9.37 1.76 -46.80
C LEU A 240 8.55 0.65 -47.48
#